data_AF-A0A815ABN2-F1
#
_entry.id   AF-A0A815ABN2-F1
#
_cell.length_a   1.000
_cell.length_b   1.000
_cell.length_c   1.000
_cell.angle_alpha   90.00
_cell.angle_beta   90.00
_cell.angle_gamma   90.00
#
_symmetry.space_group_name_H-M   'P 1'
#
loop_
_entity.id
_entity.type
_entity.pdbx_description
1 polymer ?
#
loop_
_entity_poly.entity_id
_entity_poly.type
_entity_poly.pdbx_seq_one_letter_code
_entity_poly.pdbx_strand_id
1 'polypeptide(L)'
;MHVLVRIFLIKIVFVYSQSDRFPDCASGPLSKFPICDQTLPSRERAADLISRMTIDEKISQMVTTASAIPRLGLPQYEWWSEALHGLAFSPGVSFNGSISAATSFPMPINFGASFNMRLVHQETVAVALHAGTDLNCGYFYYNYTKQALEKQTIVEADIDRALERTFNILIRLGWFDPPEQQYYRQLTKDNVDTHEARQLSLESAQEGIVLLKNMNQSLPLDRNRLLNKRIALIGPTANATELMQGSYFGKAPFLIDPVTAIKALTTGKSIDVQFVYGCKINGSDESGFSAAIELARTADVVIFFGGLDQTIESETIDRVSIAMPDIQLALLQQLERVVQSPIRVVIMSGSGLDLTYVRDSPRFGSLIWMGYAGQSGGLAIANVIFGEYNPAGRLPITIYPASYVDAVSMFDMQMRPSKNNPGRTYKFYTGEAVYEFGTGLSYTTFHYSWSNDTAQRSYSISSLIENKNDAHRVLIRSFRVNVTNIGTMPGDDVILAFVKVSNTVIDGPILPIKQLFGFDRIHLGINETKEVFFPLNVEHLLIVEQDGTKWLYPGTYNVLIGQQLVYAIELYGPFIQWQSKRQFSSS
;
A
#
# COMPACT_ATOMS: atom_id res chain seq x y z
N MET A 1 -67.68 42.19 -32.37
CA MET A 1 -67.90 42.18 -33.83
C MET A 1 -67.19 43.41 -34.39
N HIS A 2 -66.09 43.19 -35.14
CA HIS A 2 -65.47 44.07 -36.15
C HIS A 2 -65.03 45.51 -35.78
N VAL A 3 -63.92 46.11 -36.24
CA VAL A 3 -62.84 45.77 -37.19
C VAL A 3 -61.75 46.87 -37.03
N LEU A 4 -60.49 46.46 -37.16
CA LEU A 4 -59.24 47.15 -37.57
C LEU A 4 -59.27 48.62 -38.05
N VAL A 5 -58.17 49.38 -37.82
CA VAL A 5 -57.14 49.73 -38.84
C VAL A 5 -55.81 50.23 -38.21
N ARG A 6 -54.76 49.43 -38.45
CA ARG A 6 -53.35 49.68 -38.83
C ARG A 6 -52.56 50.88 -38.26
N ILE A 7 -51.47 50.57 -37.56
CA ILE A 7 -50.16 51.22 -37.74
C ILE A 7 -49.13 50.14 -38.08
N PHE A 8 -48.40 50.37 -39.17
CA PHE A 8 -47.28 49.56 -39.65
C PHE A 8 -46.12 49.61 -38.66
N LEU A 9 -45.70 48.44 -38.17
CA LEU A 9 -44.36 48.24 -37.63
C LEU A 9 -43.75 47.06 -38.37
N ILE A 10 -42.91 47.41 -39.34
CA ILE A 10 -41.99 46.50 -40.02
C ILE A 10 -41.10 45.90 -38.93
N LYS A 11 -41.44 44.71 -38.44
CA LYS A 11 -40.47 43.86 -37.75
C LYS A 11 -39.64 43.22 -38.84
N ILE A 12 -38.42 43.73 -39.00
CA ILE A 12 -37.32 43.03 -39.65
C ILE A 12 -37.23 41.67 -38.95
N VAL A 13 -37.63 40.62 -39.64
CA VAL A 13 -37.31 39.25 -39.25
C VAL A 13 -35.83 39.10 -39.59
N PHE A 14 -34.96 39.17 -38.59
CA PHE A 14 -33.64 38.57 -38.72
C PHE A 14 -33.88 37.06 -38.80
N VAL A 15 -33.92 36.54 -40.03
CA VAL A 15 -33.68 35.12 -40.26
C VAL A 15 -32.21 34.93 -39.94
N TYR A 16 -31.92 34.50 -38.71
CA TYR A 16 -30.59 33.98 -38.38
C TYR A 16 -30.38 32.73 -39.24
N SER A 17 -29.65 32.89 -40.33
CA SER A 17 -29.10 31.80 -41.12
C SER A 17 -28.24 30.92 -40.21
N GLN A 18 -28.17 29.60 -40.49
CA GLN A 18 -27.28 28.69 -39.76
C GLN A 18 -25.80 29.16 -39.76
N SER A 19 -25.43 30.09 -40.65
CA SER A 19 -24.11 30.72 -40.72
C SER A 19 -23.70 31.52 -39.48
N ASP A 20 -24.63 31.93 -38.63
CA ASP A 20 -24.33 32.86 -37.54
C ASP A 20 -23.99 32.17 -36.19
N ARG A 21 -24.03 30.84 -36.15
CA ARG A 21 -23.78 30.06 -34.92
C ARG A 21 -22.39 29.43 -34.85
N PHE A 22 -21.67 29.38 -35.96
CA PHE A 22 -20.35 28.74 -36.03
C PHE A 22 -19.39 29.63 -36.83
N PRO A 23 -18.09 29.66 -36.48
CA PRO A 23 -17.08 30.30 -37.30
C PRO A 23 -17.05 29.70 -38.71
N ASP A 24 -17.10 30.54 -39.73
CA ASP A 24 -16.97 30.11 -41.12
C ASP A 24 -15.49 29.92 -41.50
N CYS A 25 -15.05 28.67 -41.51
CA CYS A 25 -13.70 28.29 -41.94
C CYS A 25 -13.54 28.15 -43.47
N ALA A 26 -14.61 28.26 -44.26
CA ALA A 26 -14.53 28.18 -45.72
C ALA A 26 -14.32 29.57 -46.35
N SER A 27 -15.01 30.60 -45.85
CA SER A 27 -14.96 31.96 -46.39
C SER A 27 -14.85 33.08 -45.35
N GLY A 28 -14.92 32.76 -44.05
CA GLY A 28 -14.92 33.76 -42.98
C GLY A 28 -13.54 34.36 -42.67
N PRO A 29 -13.48 35.31 -41.71
CA PRO A 29 -12.24 36.00 -41.34
C PRO A 29 -11.11 35.07 -40.89
N LEU A 30 -11.45 33.87 -40.42
CA LEU A 30 -10.49 32.86 -39.95
C LEU A 30 -10.10 31.82 -41.00
N SER A 31 -10.74 31.82 -42.17
CA SER A 31 -10.61 30.75 -43.19
C SER A 31 -9.18 30.48 -43.66
N LYS A 32 -8.30 31.48 -43.63
CA LYS A 32 -6.90 31.38 -44.05
C LYS A 32 -5.90 31.19 -42.91
N PHE A 33 -6.36 31.01 -41.68
CA PHE A 33 -5.51 30.94 -40.48
C PHE A 33 -5.43 29.53 -39.90
N PRO A 34 -4.37 29.22 -39.13
CA PRO A 34 -4.16 27.90 -38.54
C PRO A 34 -5.36 27.33 -37.78
N ILE A 35 -6.18 28.16 -37.10
CA ILE A 35 -7.41 27.70 -36.45
C ILE A 35 -8.34 26.88 -37.37
N CYS A 36 -8.37 27.17 -38.67
CA CYS A 36 -9.19 26.50 -39.67
C CYS A 36 -8.48 25.37 -40.44
N ASP A 37 -7.18 25.13 -40.19
CA ASP A 37 -6.43 24.02 -40.79
C ASP A 37 -6.67 22.73 -39.99
N GLN A 38 -7.35 21.77 -40.62
CA GLN A 38 -7.71 20.50 -39.96
C GLN A 38 -6.53 19.52 -39.83
N THR A 39 -5.41 19.79 -40.48
CA THR A 39 -4.20 18.95 -40.39
C THR A 39 -3.35 19.25 -39.16
N LEU A 40 -3.58 20.39 -38.49
CA LEU A 40 -2.85 20.80 -37.29
C LEU A 40 -3.47 20.27 -35.99
N PRO A 41 -2.66 20.03 -34.93
CA PRO A 41 -3.17 19.66 -33.62
C PRO A 41 -4.11 20.72 -33.03
N SER A 42 -5.15 20.28 -32.31
CA SER A 42 -6.16 21.16 -31.70
C SER A 42 -5.58 22.27 -30.81
N ARG A 43 -4.48 21.99 -30.09
CA ARG A 43 -3.78 22.96 -29.24
C ARG A 43 -3.18 24.12 -30.04
N GLU A 44 -2.57 23.83 -31.19
CA GLU A 44 -1.96 24.86 -32.05
C GLU A 44 -3.02 25.74 -32.70
N ARG A 45 -4.11 25.12 -33.13
CA ARG A 45 -5.29 25.81 -33.69
C ARG A 45 -5.92 26.76 -32.67
N ALA A 46 -6.12 26.30 -31.43
CA ALA A 46 -6.66 27.13 -30.35
C ALA A 46 -5.70 28.25 -29.93
N ALA A 47 -4.39 27.99 -29.87
CA ALA A 47 -3.38 28.99 -29.55
C ALA A 47 -3.37 30.12 -30.60
N ASP A 48 -3.50 29.79 -31.89
CA ASP A 48 -3.62 30.77 -32.97
C ASP A 48 -4.86 31.66 -32.78
N LEU A 49 -6.04 31.09 -32.50
CA LEU A 49 -7.26 31.86 -32.24
C LEU A 49 -7.10 32.80 -31.03
N ILE A 50 -6.56 32.31 -29.91
CA ILE A 50 -6.35 33.10 -28.70
C ILE A 50 -5.30 34.21 -28.95
N SER A 51 -4.25 33.92 -29.72
CA SER A 51 -3.21 34.92 -30.06
C SER A 51 -3.78 36.11 -30.82
N ARG A 52 -4.87 35.89 -31.55
CA ARG A 52 -5.55 36.90 -32.36
C ARG A 52 -6.52 37.75 -31.56
N MET A 53 -6.87 37.40 -30.32
CA MET A 53 -7.77 38.16 -29.45
C MET A 53 -7.03 39.27 -28.68
N THR A 54 -7.71 40.40 -28.46
CA THR A 54 -7.26 41.41 -27.48
C THR A 54 -7.45 40.88 -26.06
N ILE A 55 -6.90 41.59 -25.07
CA ILE A 55 -7.06 41.17 -23.67
C ILE A 55 -8.53 41.23 -23.22
N ASP A 56 -9.27 42.27 -23.62
CA ASP A 56 -10.69 42.43 -23.28
C ASP A 56 -11.54 41.34 -23.94
N GLU A 57 -11.22 40.99 -25.19
CA GLU A 57 -11.86 39.89 -25.88
C GLU A 57 -11.58 38.55 -25.18
N LYS A 58 -10.36 38.28 -24.72
CA LYS A 58 -10.04 37.07 -23.93
C LYS A 58 -10.85 37.02 -22.64
N ILE A 59 -10.90 38.13 -21.90
CA ILE A 59 -11.68 38.24 -20.65
C ILE A 59 -13.16 37.96 -20.94
N SER A 60 -13.69 38.46 -22.06
CA SER A 60 -15.09 38.23 -22.46
C SER A 60 -15.44 36.75 -22.76
N GLN A 61 -14.43 35.89 -22.93
CA GLN A 61 -14.61 34.44 -23.15
C GLN A 61 -14.51 33.61 -21.85
N MET A 62 -14.13 34.20 -20.71
CA MET A 62 -13.93 33.49 -19.43
C MET A 62 -15.20 33.41 -18.56
N VAL A 63 -16.37 33.45 -19.18
CA VAL A 63 -17.68 33.43 -18.52
C VAL A 63 -18.58 32.40 -19.22
N THR A 64 -19.64 31.96 -18.55
CA THR A 64 -20.59 31.00 -19.13
C THR A 64 -21.23 31.56 -20.40
N THR A 65 -21.63 32.83 -20.39
CA THR A 65 -22.15 33.54 -21.55
C THR A 65 -21.02 34.29 -22.29
N ALA A 66 -20.19 33.56 -23.03
CA ALA A 66 -19.05 34.13 -23.75
C ALA A 66 -19.51 35.03 -24.92
N SER A 67 -19.05 36.28 -24.95
CA SER A 67 -19.50 37.29 -25.94
C SER A 67 -19.00 37.00 -27.36
N ALA A 68 -19.72 37.46 -28.39
CA ALA A 68 -19.22 37.37 -29.77
C ALA A 68 -17.96 38.24 -29.95
N ILE A 69 -17.06 37.82 -30.85
CA ILE A 69 -15.93 38.63 -31.35
C ILE A 69 -16.10 38.83 -32.85
N PRO A 70 -16.87 39.86 -33.29
CA PRO A 70 -17.26 40.02 -34.69
C PRO A 70 -16.09 40.15 -35.66
N ARG A 71 -14.99 40.80 -35.26
CA ARG A 71 -13.82 40.97 -36.14
C ARG A 71 -13.12 39.65 -36.48
N LEU A 72 -13.27 38.64 -35.63
CA LEU A 72 -12.74 37.29 -35.86
C LEU A 72 -13.81 36.38 -36.48
N GLY A 73 -15.03 36.86 -36.71
CA GLY A 73 -16.14 35.98 -37.08
C GLY A 73 -16.43 34.91 -36.02
N LEU A 74 -16.08 35.15 -34.75
CA LEU A 74 -16.37 34.24 -33.65
C LEU A 74 -17.75 34.61 -33.07
N PRO A 75 -18.75 33.73 -33.15
CA PRO A 75 -20.09 34.00 -32.61
C PRO A 75 -20.09 33.95 -31.07
N GLN A 76 -21.16 34.45 -30.48
CA GLN A 76 -21.42 34.30 -29.04
C GLN A 76 -21.59 32.80 -28.72
N TYR A 77 -21.11 32.36 -27.57
CA TYR A 77 -21.24 30.97 -27.12
C TYR A 77 -21.69 30.89 -25.67
N GLU A 78 -22.58 29.95 -25.36
CA GLU A 78 -23.06 29.72 -24.00
C GLU A 78 -22.63 28.34 -23.51
N TRP A 79 -21.78 28.33 -22.48
CA TRP A 79 -21.22 27.13 -21.89
C TRP A 79 -22.18 26.43 -20.93
N TRP A 80 -23.16 27.14 -20.35
CA TRP A 80 -24.08 26.56 -19.37
C TRP A 80 -25.17 25.70 -20.03
N SER A 81 -24.92 24.38 -20.03
CA SER A 81 -25.86 23.33 -20.44
C SER A 81 -26.14 22.35 -19.29
N GLU A 82 -27.40 21.95 -19.13
CA GLU A 82 -27.83 21.01 -18.08
C GLU A 82 -28.34 19.71 -18.70
N ALA A 83 -27.93 18.56 -18.15
CA ALA A 83 -28.29 17.25 -18.70
C ALA A 83 -28.45 16.13 -17.65
N LEU A 84 -28.67 16.47 -16.37
CA LEU A 84 -28.66 15.53 -15.24
C LEU A 84 -29.49 14.26 -15.44
N HIS A 85 -30.64 14.38 -16.11
CA HIS A 85 -31.52 13.25 -16.43
C HIS A 85 -32.20 13.48 -17.78
N GLY A 86 -31.41 13.87 -18.78
CA GLY A 86 -31.89 14.37 -20.06
C GLY A 86 -31.63 15.87 -20.19
N LEU A 87 -31.55 16.34 -21.44
CA LEU A 87 -31.26 17.73 -21.77
C LEU A 87 -32.34 18.64 -21.14
N ALA A 88 -31.92 19.61 -20.34
CA ALA A 88 -32.81 20.48 -19.59
C ALA A 88 -32.69 21.93 -20.07
N PHE A 89 -33.69 22.76 -19.73
CA PHE A 89 -33.59 24.19 -19.98
C PHE A 89 -32.41 24.79 -19.23
N SER A 90 -31.54 25.45 -19.98
CA SER A 90 -30.41 26.23 -19.46
C SER A 90 -30.17 27.40 -20.42
N PRO A 91 -29.32 28.38 -20.08
CA PRO A 91 -28.99 29.44 -21.02
C PRO A 91 -28.50 28.92 -22.39
N GLY A 92 -27.75 27.81 -22.42
CA GLY A 92 -27.20 27.18 -23.62
C GLY A 92 -28.13 26.19 -24.33
N VAL A 93 -29.25 25.81 -23.70
CA VAL A 93 -30.22 24.86 -24.22
C VAL A 93 -31.60 25.50 -24.29
N SER A 94 -32.11 25.66 -25.52
CA SER A 94 -33.47 26.12 -25.78
C SER A 94 -34.26 25.10 -26.58
N PHE A 95 -35.51 24.86 -26.17
CA PHE A 95 -36.46 23.99 -26.86
C PHE A 95 -37.45 24.76 -27.75
N ASN A 96 -37.09 25.99 -28.16
CA ASN A 96 -37.95 26.84 -28.99
C ASN A 96 -37.66 26.72 -30.50
N GLY A 97 -36.94 25.68 -30.92
CA GLY A 97 -36.51 25.45 -32.31
C GLY A 97 -37.06 24.14 -32.90
N SER A 98 -36.33 23.55 -33.87
CA SER A 98 -36.68 22.25 -34.46
C SER A 98 -36.64 21.07 -33.47
N ILE A 99 -35.98 21.25 -32.34
CA ILE A 99 -35.99 20.35 -31.19
C ILE A 99 -36.87 21.01 -30.12
N SER A 100 -38.12 20.55 -30.00
CA SER A 100 -39.13 21.15 -29.10
C SER A 100 -39.22 20.48 -27.73
N ALA A 101 -38.50 19.39 -27.53
CA ALA A 101 -38.39 18.66 -26.28
C ALA A 101 -37.15 17.76 -26.31
N ALA A 102 -36.70 17.32 -25.14
CA ALA A 102 -35.77 16.21 -24.98
C ALA A 102 -36.39 15.16 -24.07
N THR A 103 -35.90 13.93 -24.18
CA THR A 103 -36.29 12.83 -23.29
C THR A 103 -35.95 13.22 -21.85
N SER A 104 -36.97 13.39 -21.01
CA SER A 104 -36.79 13.57 -19.57
C SER A 104 -36.81 12.19 -18.91
N PHE A 105 -35.62 11.73 -18.51
CA PHE A 105 -35.45 10.49 -17.78
C PHE A 105 -35.88 10.67 -16.31
N PRO A 106 -36.11 9.59 -15.56
CA PRO A 106 -36.25 9.70 -14.11
C PRO A 106 -34.99 10.32 -13.47
N MET A 107 -35.13 11.02 -12.36
CA MET A 107 -33.97 11.52 -11.60
C MET A 107 -33.00 10.39 -11.24
N PRO A 108 -31.69 10.63 -11.07
CA PRO A 108 -30.72 9.59 -10.67
C PRO A 108 -31.15 8.77 -9.45
N ILE A 109 -31.85 9.40 -8.50
CA ILE A 109 -32.42 8.71 -7.34
C ILE A 109 -33.56 7.74 -7.70
N ASN A 110 -34.35 8.01 -8.74
CA ASN A 110 -35.35 7.08 -9.25
C ASN A 110 -34.72 5.92 -10.04
N PHE A 111 -33.59 6.16 -10.71
CA PHE A 111 -32.80 5.06 -11.28
C PHE A 111 -32.25 4.15 -10.16
N GLY A 112 -31.72 4.73 -9.09
CA GLY A 112 -31.34 4.00 -7.88
C GLY A 112 -32.51 3.29 -7.18
N ALA A 113 -33.68 3.93 -7.11
CA ALA A 113 -34.88 3.38 -6.49
C ALA A 113 -35.60 2.31 -7.33
N SER A 114 -35.27 2.20 -8.62
CA SER A 114 -35.86 1.18 -9.48
C SER A 114 -35.41 -0.24 -9.12
N PHE A 115 -34.25 -0.38 -8.46
CA PHE A 115 -33.56 -1.66 -8.25
C PHE A 115 -33.49 -2.53 -9.52
N ASN A 116 -33.61 -1.92 -10.70
CA ASN A 116 -33.66 -2.59 -11.98
C ASN A 116 -32.32 -2.40 -12.68
N MET A 117 -31.35 -3.22 -12.27
CA MET A 117 -29.98 -3.16 -12.78
C MET A 117 -29.84 -3.42 -14.29
N ARG A 118 -30.90 -3.88 -14.98
CA ARG A 118 -30.89 -4.15 -16.43
C ARG A 118 -30.63 -2.93 -17.32
N LEU A 119 -30.82 -1.71 -16.82
CA LEU A 119 -30.49 -0.48 -17.57
C LEU A 119 -28.99 -0.15 -17.55
N VAL A 120 -28.23 -0.69 -16.60
CA VAL A 120 -26.85 -0.28 -16.28
C VAL A 120 -25.81 -1.31 -16.74
N HIS A 121 -26.21 -2.57 -16.98
CA HIS A 121 -25.27 -3.67 -17.20
C HIS A 121 -24.42 -3.57 -18.49
N GLN A 122 -25.03 -3.26 -19.63
CA GLN A 122 -24.32 -3.16 -20.91
C GLN A 122 -23.39 -1.95 -20.99
N GLU A 123 -23.79 -0.83 -20.38
CA GLU A 123 -22.94 0.36 -20.25
C GLU A 123 -21.77 0.08 -19.31
N THR A 124 -22.00 -0.71 -18.25
CA THR A 124 -20.93 -1.13 -17.33
C THR A 124 -19.89 -2.00 -18.04
N VAL A 125 -20.30 -2.93 -18.92
CA VAL A 125 -19.36 -3.71 -19.73
C VAL A 125 -18.51 -2.80 -20.62
N ALA A 126 -19.15 -1.84 -21.30
CA ALA A 126 -18.45 -0.91 -22.17
C ALA A 126 -17.41 -0.07 -21.42
N VAL A 127 -17.84 0.58 -20.34
CA VAL A 127 -16.97 1.38 -19.48
C VAL A 127 -15.80 0.54 -18.96
N ALA A 128 -16.04 -0.68 -18.49
CA ALA A 128 -15.00 -1.53 -17.94
C ALA A 128 -13.98 -1.99 -19.01
N LEU A 129 -14.43 -2.44 -20.19
CA LEU A 129 -13.55 -2.83 -21.29
C LEU A 129 -12.75 -1.64 -21.85
N HIS A 130 -13.39 -0.48 -22.05
CA HIS A 130 -12.72 0.72 -22.56
C HIS A 130 -11.76 1.34 -21.54
N ALA A 131 -12.03 1.18 -20.24
CA ALA A 131 -11.08 1.55 -19.18
C ALA A 131 -9.88 0.58 -19.08
N GLY A 132 -9.90 -0.55 -19.80
CA GLY A 132 -8.80 -1.52 -19.84
C GLY A 132 -8.97 -2.72 -18.89
N THR A 133 -10.17 -3.01 -18.40
CA THR A 133 -10.44 -4.23 -17.63
C THR A 133 -10.65 -5.40 -18.59
N ASP A 134 -9.61 -6.21 -18.79
CA ASP A 134 -9.64 -7.30 -19.78
C ASP A 134 -10.41 -8.56 -19.28
N LEU A 135 -10.44 -8.81 -17.97
CA LEU A 135 -11.08 -9.99 -17.37
C LEU A 135 -11.94 -9.60 -16.16
N ASN A 136 -13.13 -10.20 -16.04
CA ASN A 136 -14.01 -10.05 -14.88
C ASN A 136 -13.93 -11.29 -13.97
N CYS A 137 -13.55 -11.10 -12.71
CA CYS A 137 -13.67 -12.13 -11.68
C CYS A 137 -15.15 -12.27 -11.29
N GLY A 138 -15.87 -13.16 -11.99
CA GLY A 138 -17.31 -13.35 -11.84
C GLY A 138 -17.98 -13.68 -13.18
N TYR A 139 -19.30 -13.53 -13.24
CA TYR A 139 -20.10 -13.84 -14.43
C TYR A 139 -20.62 -12.58 -15.14
N PHE A 140 -20.16 -11.38 -14.79
CA PHE A 140 -20.75 -10.15 -15.29
C PHE A 140 -20.49 -9.97 -16.79
N TYR A 141 -19.22 -10.08 -17.23
CA TYR A 141 -18.89 -10.04 -18.65
C TYR A 141 -19.58 -11.19 -19.40
N TYR A 142 -19.51 -12.41 -18.86
CA TYR A 142 -20.18 -13.58 -19.45
C TYR A 142 -21.67 -13.35 -19.73
N ASN A 143 -22.40 -12.76 -18.77
CA ASN A 143 -23.85 -12.57 -18.86
C ASN A 143 -24.25 -11.38 -19.77
N TYR A 144 -23.43 -10.33 -19.85
CA TYR A 144 -23.86 -9.03 -20.39
C TYR A 144 -23.07 -8.54 -21.61
N THR A 145 -21.90 -9.09 -21.94
CA THR A 145 -21.10 -8.64 -23.09
C THR A 145 -21.85 -8.77 -24.43
N LYS A 146 -22.64 -9.84 -24.61
CA LYS A 146 -23.47 -9.99 -25.82
C LYS A 146 -24.49 -8.86 -25.96
N GLN A 147 -25.12 -8.46 -24.86
CA GLN A 147 -26.08 -7.35 -24.87
C GLN A 147 -25.39 -6.02 -25.17
N ALA A 148 -24.16 -5.82 -24.69
CA ALA A 148 -23.36 -4.65 -25.03
C ALA A 148 -23.01 -4.55 -26.52
N LEU A 149 -22.68 -5.69 -27.17
CA LEU A 149 -22.52 -5.75 -28.63
C LEU A 149 -23.82 -5.45 -29.38
N GLU A 150 -24.93 -6.07 -28.98
CA GLU A 150 -26.25 -5.88 -29.61
C GLU A 150 -26.73 -4.42 -29.50
N LYS A 151 -26.35 -3.74 -28.42
CA LYS A 151 -26.63 -2.31 -28.19
C LYS A 151 -25.56 -1.37 -28.76
N GLN A 152 -24.50 -1.93 -29.36
CA GLN A 152 -23.40 -1.18 -29.96
C GLN A 152 -22.68 -0.24 -28.97
N THR A 153 -22.70 -0.56 -27.67
CA THR A 153 -21.93 0.18 -26.65
C THR A 153 -20.46 -0.26 -26.62
N ILE A 154 -20.18 -1.44 -27.17
CA ILE A 154 -18.85 -1.95 -27.50
C ILE A 154 -18.84 -2.50 -28.92
N VAL A 155 -17.64 -2.70 -29.47
CA VAL A 155 -17.42 -3.44 -30.72
C VAL A 155 -16.69 -4.76 -30.44
N GLU A 156 -16.76 -5.70 -31.39
CA GLU A 156 -16.07 -7.00 -31.26
C GLU A 156 -14.58 -6.84 -31.00
N ALA A 157 -13.93 -5.84 -31.63
CA ALA A 157 -12.53 -5.53 -31.42
C ALA A 157 -12.18 -5.16 -29.95
N ASP A 158 -13.14 -4.70 -29.14
CA ASP A 158 -12.92 -4.46 -27.71
C ASP A 158 -12.78 -5.77 -26.94
N ILE A 159 -13.54 -6.79 -27.33
CA ILE A 159 -13.47 -8.15 -26.79
C ILE A 159 -12.19 -8.82 -27.28
N ASP A 160 -11.90 -8.72 -28.59
CA ASP A 160 -10.69 -9.30 -29.18
C ASP A 160 -9.44 -8.77 -28.49
N ARG A 161 -9.35 -7.45 -28.24
CA ARG A 161 -8.21 -6.85 -27.52
C ARG A 161 -8.05 -7.40 -26.11
N ALA A 162 -9.15 -7.56 -25.37
CA ALA A 162 -9.13 -8.11 -24.01
C ALA A 162 -8.71 -9.60 -24.00
N LEU A 163 -9.22 -10.38 -24.95
CA LEU A 163 -8.87 -11.78 -25.13
C LEU A 163 -7.44 -11.96 -25.63
N GLU A 164 -6.96 -11.15 -26.58
CA GLU A 164 -5.60 -11.19 -27.08
C GLU A 164 -4.60 -10.98 -25.94
N ARG A 165 -4.82 -9.97 -25.08
CA ARG A 165 -3.98 -9.74 -23.89
C ARG A 165 -3.97 -10.94 -22.94
N THR A 166 -5.14 -11.54 -22.70
CA THR A 166 -5.29 -12.69 -21.80
C THR A 166 -4.64 -13.96 -22.38
N PHE A 167 -4.91 -14.29 -23.64
CA PHE A 167 -4.36 -15.47 -24.31
C PHE A 167 -2.87 -15.33 -24.61
N ASN A 168 -2.36 -14.12 -24.86
CA ASN A 168 -0.92 -13.89 -25.01
C ASN A 168 -0.15 -14.34 -23.76
N ILE A 169 -0.70 -14.15 -22.55
CA ILE A 169 -0.10 -14.69 -21.32
C ILE A 169 -0.06 -16.22 -21.38
N LEU A 170 -1.16 -16.88 -21.77
CA LEU A 170 -1.19 -18.35 -21.89
C LEU A 170 -0.22 -18.89 -22.94
N ILE A 171 -0.08 -18.20 -24.08
CA ILE A 171 0.89 -18.54 -25.13
C ILE A 171 2.32 -18.42 -24.60
N ARG A 172 2.66 -17.31 -23.91
CA ARG A 172 3.99 -17.11 -23.31
C ARG A 172 4.34 -18.14 -22.24
N LEU A 173 3.32 -18.69 -21.57
CA LEU A 173 3.47 -19.78 -20.59
C LEU A 173 3.58 -21.16 -21.25
N GLY A 174 3.59 -21.25 -22.58
CA GLY A 174 3.72 -22.50 -23.32
C GLY A 174 2.45 -23.38 -23.28
N TRP A 175 1.28 -22.80 -22.98
CA TRP A 175 0.03 -23.56 -22.85
C TRP A 175 -0.37 -24.29 -24.13
N PHE A 176 -0.02 -23.72 -25.29
CA PHE A 176 -0.31 -24.27 -26.62
C PHE A 176 0.84 -25.09 -27.21
N ASP A 177 1.97 -25.18 -26.50
CA ASP A 177 3.17 -25.87 -26.97
C ASP A 177 3.14 -27.36 -26.56
N PRO A 178 3.85 -28.26 -27.30
CA PRO A 178 3.92 -29.67 -26.96
C PRO A 178 4.43 -29.89 -25.52
N PRO A 179 3.74 -30.72 -24.70
CA PRO A 179 4.09 -30.89 -23.28
C PRO A 179 5.55 -31.25 -23.06
N GLU A 180 6.11 -32.13 -23.89
CA GLU A 180 7.49 -32.62 -23.84
C GLU A 180 8.55 -31.52 -24.04
N GLN A 181 8.18 -30.38 -24.61
CA GLN A 181 9.08 -29.23 -24.82
C GLN A 181 8.96 -28.19 -23.69
N GLN A 182 8.00 -28.36 -22.77
CA GLN A 182 7.66 -27.38 -21.74
C GLN A 182 8.13 -27.86 -20.37
N TYR A 183 9.16 -27.21 -19.82
CA TYR A 183 9.76 -27.54 -18.52
C TYR A 183 8.72 -27.66 -17.40
N TYR A 184 7.83 -26.69 -17.26
CA TYR A 184 6.81 -26.69 -16.20
C TYR A 184 5.74 -27.78 -16.36
N ARG A 185 5.58 -28.34 -17.57
CA ARG A 185 4.64 -29.46 -17.82
C ARG A 185 5.24 -30.82 -17.51
N GLN A 186 6.53 -30.86 -17.13
CA GLN A 186 7.21 -32.06 -16.63
C GLN A 186 7.14 -32.21 -15.10
N LEU A 187 6.62 -31.21 -14.39
CA LEU A 187 6.46 -31.26 -12.94
C LEU A 187 5.39 -32.28 -12.54
N THR A 188 5.65 -33.04 -11.48
CA THR A 188 4.76 -34.09 -10.95
C THR A 188 4.48 -33.86 -9.47
N LYS A 189 3.72 -34.79 -8.85
CA LYS A 189 3.48 -34.79 -7.40
C LYS A 189 4.77 -34.84 -6.59
N ASP A 190 5.83 -35.46 -7.12
CA ASP A 190 7.13 -35.56 -6.42
C ASP A 190 7.84 -34.20 -6.30
N ASN A 191 7.38 -33.18 -7.02
CA ASN A 191 7.85 -31.80 -6.91
C ASN A 191 7.05 -30.95 -5.91
N VAL A 192 6.03 -31.53 -5.26
CA VAL A 192 5.19 -30.85 -4.26
C VAL A 192 5.55 -31.37 -2.87
N ASP A 193 5.60 -30.47 -1.89
CA ASP A 193 5.85 -30.83 -0.49
C ASP A 193 7.18 -31.59 -0.27
N THR A 194 8.21 -31.19 -1.02
CA THR A 194 9.56 -31.73 -0.88
C THR A 194 10.18 -31.31 0.45
N HIS A 195 11.24 -32.00 0.85
CA HIS A 195 11.98 -31.65 2.07
C HIS A 195 12.49 -30.20 2.01
N GLU A 196 13.01 -29.76 0.86
CA GLU A 196 13.53 -28.41 0.64
C GLU A 196 12.41 -27.36 0.74
N ALA A 197 11.21 -27.65 0.20
CA ALA A 197 10.07 -26.75 0.32
C ALA A 197 9.59 -26.62 1.78
N ARG A 198 9.56 -27.73 2.54
CA ARG A 198 9.24 -27.73 3.96
C ARG A 198 10.28 -26.96 4.78
N GLN A 199 11.56 -27.13 4.45
CA GLN A 199 12.67 -26.42 5.08
C GLN A 199 12.60 -24.92 4.80
N LEU A 200 12.34 -24.51 3.56
CA LEU A 200 12.12 -23.11 3.21
C LEU A 200 10.94 -22.49 3.96
N SER A 201 9.86 -23.25 4.20
CA SER A 201 8.74 -22.78 5.02
C SER A 201 9.15 -22.55 6.48
N LEU A 202 9.96 -23.44 7.06
CA LEU A 202 10.50 -23.29 8.41
C LEU A 202 11.47 -22.11 8.48
N GLU A 203 12.39 -21.98 7.54
CA GLU A 203 13.35 -20.87 7.45
C GLU A 203 12.63 -19.54 7.32
N SER A 204 11.63 -19.43 6.42
CA SER A 204 10.83 -18.21 6.26
C SER A 204 10.12 -17.82 7.56
N ALA A 205 9.57 -18.80 8.29
CA ALA A 205 8.96 -18.57 9.60
C ALA A 205 9.99 -18.08 10.64
N GLN A 206 11.18 -18.70 10.70
CA GLN A 206 12.24 -18.32 11.63
C GLN A 206 12.80 -16.93 11.31
N GLU A 207 13.09 -16.65 10.05
CA GLU A 207 13.62 -15.37 9.57
C GLU A 207 12.65 -14.20 9.79
N GLY A 208 11.35 -14.47 9.75
CA GLY A 208 10.28 -13.50 9.96
C GLY A 208 9.92 -13.22 11.42
N ILE A 209 10.40 -14.03 12.38
CA ILE A 209 10.15 -13.78 13.81
C ILE A 209 10.85 -12.50 14.25
N VAL A 210 10.08 -11.60 14.88
CA VAL A 210 10.56 -10.33 15.40
C VAL A 210 10.59 -10.36 16.92
N LEU A 211 11.78 -10.24 17.50
CA LEU A 211 11.96 -10.05 18.94
C LEU A 211 11.84 -8.55 19.26
N LEU A 212 10.77 -8.14 19.92
CA LEU A 212 10.48 -6.72 20.21
C LEU A 212 11.00 -6.25 21.57
N LYS A 213 11.17 -7.19 22.50
CA LYS A 213 11.69 -6.95 23.85
C LYS A 213 12.46 -8.16 24.32
N ASN A 214 13.61 -7.94 24.97
CA ASN A 214 14.35 -8.98 25.68
C ASN A 214 15.18 -8.37 26.82
N MET A 215 14.59 -8.27 28.00
CA MET A 215 15.22 -7.74 29.20
C MET A 215 16.03 -8.84 29.91
N ASN A 216 17.20 -8.47 30.43
CA ASN A 216 18.07 -9.35 31.24
C ASN A 216 18.35 -10.72 30.59
N GLN A 217 18.42 -10.77 29.26
CA GLN A 217 18.61 -12.02 28.49
C GLN A 217 17.58 -13.09 28.88
N SER A 218 16.31 -12.68 29.06
CA SER A 218 15.21 -13.61 29.40
C SER A 218 15.02 -14.71 28.34
N LEU A 219 15.42 -14.43 27.10
CA LEU A 219 15.61 -15.38 26.02
C LEU A 219 17.04 -15.27 25.43
N PRO A 220 17.58 -16.36 24.86
CA PRO A 220 17.00 -17.70 24.78
C PRO A 220 17.02 -18.46 26.11
N LEU A 221 16.17 -19.49 26.23
CA LEU A 221 16.14 -20.42 27.36
C LEU A 221 17.18 -21.54 27.20
N ASP A 222 18.04 -21.68 28.19
CA ASP A 222 18.98 -22.81 28.27
C ASP A 222 18.29 -24.05 28.85
N ARG A 223 18.06 -25.07 28.01
CA ARG A 223 17.44 -26.33 28.39
C ARG A 223 18.17 -27.04 29.54
N ASN A 224 19.49 -26.84 29.71
CA ASN A 224 20.24 -27.46 30.80
C ASN A 224 19.97 -26.79 32.15
N ARG A 225 19.64 -25.49 32.16
CA ARG A 225 19.21 -24.77 33.36
C ARG A 225 17.76 -25.06 33.75
N LEU A 226 17.02 -25.75 32.88
CA LEU A 226 15.62 -26.12 33.07
C LEU A 226 15.42 -27.56 33.55
N LEU A 227 16.49 -28.31 33.81
CA LEU A 227 16.36 -29.67 34.36
C LEU A 227 15.64 -29.64 35.71
N ASN A 228 14.63 -30.50 35.85
CA ASN A 228 13.70 -30.59 36.98
C ASN A 228 12.86 -29.32 37.21
N LYS A 229 12.69 -28.50 36.17
CA LYS A 229 11.90 -27.26 36.18
C LYS A 229 10.61 -27.43 35.40
N ARG A 230 9.64 -26.57 35.71
CA ARG A 230 8.33 -26.53 35.04
C ARG A 230 8.21 -25.33 34.11
N ILE A 231 7.71 -25.57 32.90
CA ILE A 231 7.34 -24.56 31.90
C ILE A 231 5.81 -24.55 31.77
N ALA A 232 5.21 -23.38 32.02
CA ALA A 232 3.80 -23.12 31.77
C ALA A 232 3.61 -22.41 30.43
N LEU A 233 2.88 -23.05 29.53
CA LEU A 233 2.41 -22.47 28.27
C LEU A 233 0.95 -22.05 28.47
N ILE A 234 0.65 -20.76 28.33
CA ILE A 234 -0.66 -20.20 28.65
C ILE A 234 -1.17 -19.37 27.49
N GLY A 235 -2.45 -19.48 27.17
CA GLY A 235 -3.13 -18.53 26.27
C GLY A 235 -3.67 -19.16 24.99
N PRO A 236 -4.54 -18.40 24.28
CA PRO A 236 -5.39 -18.92 23.22
C PRO A 236 -4.64 -19.41 21.98
N THR A 237 -3.40 -18.94 21.75
CA THR A 237 -2.62 -19.29 20.54
C THR A 237 -1.51 -20.31 20.81
N ALA A 238 -1.39 -20.86 22.03
CA ALA A 238 -0.29 -21.78 22.35
C ALA A 238 -0.41 -23.14 21.63
N ASN A 239 -1.64 -23.61 21.39
CA ASN A 239 -1.93 -24.84 20.64
C ASN A 239 -2.49 -24.53 19.24
N ALA A 240 -2.16 -23.36 18.68
CA ALA A 240 -2.64 -22.93 17.38
C ALA A 240 -2.13 -23.84 16.24
N THR A 241 -3.07 -24.30 15.40
CA THR A 241 -2.78 -25.04 14.16
C THR A 241 -3.16 -24.20 12.94
N GLU A 242 -4.42 -24.28 12.48
CA GLU A 242 -4.90 -23.58 11.27
C GLU A 242 -4.72 -22.06 11.36
N LEU A 243 -4.81 -21.48 12.57
CA LEU A 243 -4.56 -20.06 12.81
C LEU A 243 -3.21 -19.61 12.25
N MET A 244 -2.16 -20.42 12.35
CA MET A 244 -0.83 -20.06 11.84
C MET A 244 -0.80 -19.94 10.31
N GLN A 245 -1.82 -20.42 9.59
CA GLN A 245 -1.90 -20.30 8.13
C GLN A 245 -2.54 -18.97 7.66
N GLY A 246 -3.13 -18.17 8.56
CA GLY A 246 -3.80 -16.92 8.20
C GLY A 246 -5.09 -17.14 7.40
N SER A 247 -5.22 -16.48 6.25
CA SER A 247 -6.31 -16.68 5.28
C SER A 247 -5.79 -17.22 3.95
N TYR A 248 -6.69 -17.50 3.00
CA TYR A 248 -6.34 -17.93 1.64
C TYR A 248 -5.43 -19.18 1.59
N PHE A 249 -5.53 -20.06 2.58
CA PHE A 249 -4.68 -21.25 2.66
C PHE A 249 -5.38 -22.52 2.13
N GLY A 250 -4.56 -23.43 1.60
CA GLY A 250 -4.96 -24.81 1.30
C GLY A 250 -4.63 -25.78 2.43
N LYS A 251 -4.97 -27.07 2.23
CA LYS A 251 -4.64 -28.11 3.21
C LYS A 251 -3.12 -28.29 3.33
N ALA A 252 -2.58 -27.99 4.51
CA ALA A 252 -1.17 -28.23 4.82
C ALA A 252 -0.87 -29.73 5.01
N PRO A 253 0.36 -30.20 4.71
CA PRO A 253 0.77 -31.58 4.94
C PRO A 253 0.86 -31.93 6.43
N PHE A 254 1.16 -30.94 7.26
CA PHE A 254 1.18 -31.00 8.72
C PHE A 254 1.05 -29.58 9.29
N LEU A 255 0.70 -29.48 10.57
CA LEU A 255 0.70 -28.23 11.33
C LEU A 255 1.31 -28.54 12.70
N ILE A 256 2.40 -27.85 13.06
CA ILE A 256 3.08 -28.03 14.34
C ILE A 256 2.79 -26.82 15.22
N ASP A 257 1.95 -26.99 16.24
CA ASP A 257 1.65 -25.95 17.22
C ASP A 257 2.81 -25.74 18.24
N PRO A 258 2.90 -24.56 18.89
CA PRO A 258 3.95 -24.27 19.87
C PRO A 258 4.03 -25.27 21.04
N VAL A 259 2.91 -25.76 21.57
CA VAL A 259 2.91 -26.73 22.68
C VAL A 259 3.57 -28.04 22.22
N THR A 260 3.18 -28.55 21.05
CA THR A 260 3.78 -29.76 20.47
C THR A 260 5.27 -29.57 20.21
N ALA A 261 5.70 -28.44 19.63
CA ALA A 261 7.11 -28.18 19.35
C ALA A 261 7.97 -28.06 20.63
N ILE A 262 7.50 -27.33 21.64
CA ILE A 262 8.23 -27.16 22.91
C ILE A 262 8.35 -28.49 23.65
N LYS A 263 7.29 -29.30 23.67
CA LYS A 263 7.35 -30.67 24.21
C LYS A 263 8.35 -31.52 23.44
N ALA A 264 8.34 -31.47 22.10
CA ALA A 264 9.28 -32.21 21.27
C ALA A 264 10.74 -31.85 21.60
N LEU A 265 11.09 -30.56 21.66
CA LEU A 265 12.46 -30.09 21.98
C LEU A 265 12.91 -30.37 23.41
N THR A 266 11.99 -30.72 24.31
CA THR A 266 12.28 -31.08 25.71
C THR A 266 12.16 -32.58 25.98
N THR A 267 11.77 -33.38 24.98
CA THR A 267 11.66 -34.84 25.09
C THR A 267 12.97 -35.46 25.57
N GLY A 268 12.86 -36.40 26.52
CA GLY A 268 14.01 -37.08 27.12
C GLY A 268 14.78 -36.24 28.15
N LYS A 269 14.37 -35.00 28.41
CA LYS A 269 14.87 -34.18 29.52
C LYS A 269 13.86 -34.18 30.66
N SER A 270 14.32 -34.02 31.90
CA SER A 270 13.45 -33.92 33.08
C SER A 270 12.80 -32.52 33.19
N ILE A 271 12.15 -32.04 32.12
CA ILE A 271 11.50 -30.72 32.07
C ILE A 271 9.98 -30.94 31.98
N ASP A 272 9.22 -30.41 32.94
CA ASP A 272 7.76 -30.55 32.98
C ASP A 272 7.10 -29.43 32.16
N VAL A 273 6.55 -29.76 30.99
CA VAL A 273 5.88 -28.79 30.11
C VAL A 273 4.37 -28.98 30.18
N GLN A 274 3.68 -28.00 30.73
CA GLN A 274 2.22 -28.00 30.86
C GLN A 274 1.60 -26.85 30.08
N PHE A 275 0.37 -27.08 29.62
CA PHE A 275 -0.39 -26.13 28.83
C PHE A 275 -1.78 -25.91 29.43
N VAL A 276 -2.20 -24.65 29.52
CA VAL A 276 -3.57 -24.25 29.84
C VAL A 276 -4.03 -23.17 28.87
N TYR A 277 -5.22 -23.33 28.30
CA TYR A 277 -5.78 -22.39 27.33
C TYR A 277 -5.99 -20.98 27.93
N GLY A 278 -6.47 -20.90 29.17
CA GLY A 278 -6.61 -19.65 29.94
C GLY A 278 -7.81 -18.79 29.51
N CYS A 279 -7.86 -18.38 28.25
CA CYS A 279 -8.96 -17.57 27.70
C CYS A 279 -9.08 -17.76 26.19
N LYS A 280 -10.19 -17.30 25.61
CA LYS A 280 -10.40 -17.26 24.15
C LYS A 280 -9.65 -16.09 23.50
N ILE A 281 -9.51 -16.11 22.18
CA ILE A 281 -8.97 -14.99 21.39
C ILE A 281 -9.75 -13.69 21.66
N ASN A 282 -11.07 -13.76 21.72
CA ASN A 282 -11.95 -12.65 22.05
C ASN A 282 -13.12 -13.11 22.94
N GLY A 283 -13.78 -12.15 23.59
CA GLY A 283 -14.92 -12.37 24.48
C GLY A 283 -14.68 -11.85 25.89
N SER A 284 -15.44 -12.36 26.85
CA SER A 284 -15.41 -11.91 28.25
C SER A 284 -15.44 -13.07 29.26
N ASP A 285 -15.18 -14.30 28.81
CA ASP A 285 -15.24 -15.49 29.64
C ASP A 285 -13.91 -15.71 30.39
N GLU A 286 -13.91 -15.41 31.69
CA GLU A 286 -12.76 -15.55 32.58
C GLU A 286 -12.67 -16.92 33.28
N SER A 287 -13.56 -17.87 32.97
CA SER A 287 -13.63 -19.16 33.67
C SER A 287 -12.32 -19.97 33.64
N GLY A 288 -11.51 -19.79 32.59
CA GLY A 288 -10.20 -20.43 32.45
C GLY A 288 -9.05 -19.76 33.23
N PHE A 289 -9.28 -18.60 33.85
CA PHE A 289 -8.22 -17.83 34.52
C PHE A 289 -7.66 -18.57 35.74
N SER A 290 -8.50 -19.22 36.55
CA SER A 290 -8.04 -19.90 37.78
C SER A 290 -6.99 -20.97 37.46
N ALA A 291 -7.26 -21.82 36.46
CA ALA A 291 -6.33 -22.86 36.05
C ALA A 291 -5.02 -22.28 35.49
N ALA A 292 -5.08 -21.19 34.72
CA ALA A 292 -3.90 -20.52 34.20
C ALA A 292 -3.04 -19.93 35.34
N ILE A 293 -3.67 -19.28 36.31
CA ILE A 293 -3.04 -18.69 37.49
C ILE A 293 -2.40 -19.77 38.38
N GLU A 294 -3.10 -20.89 38.62
CA GLU A 294 -2.60 -22.02 39.40
C GLU A 294 -1.36 -22.65 38.75
N LEU A 295 -1.40 -22.88 37.44
CA LEU A 295 -0.25 -23.39 36.71
C LEU A 295 0.92 -22.39 36.78
N ALA A 296 0.66 -21.11 36.51
CA ALA A 296 1.67 -20.06 36.50
C ALA A 296 2.38 -19.88 37.85
N ARG A 297 1.68 -20.04 38.98
CA ARG A 297 2.25 -19.95 40.34
C ARG A 297 3.28 -21.04 40.63
N THR A 298 3.14 -22.20 40.01
CA THR A 298 4.01 -23.38 40.27
C THR A 298 5.09 -23.57 39.21
N ALA A 299 5.08 -22.76 38.15
CA ALA A 299 6.03 -22.87 37.06
C ALA A 299 7.27 -21.99 37.29
N ASP A 300 8.42 -22.50 36.88
CA ASP A 300 9.67 -21.72 36.89
C ASP A 300 9.72 -20.76 35.69
N VAL A 301 9.14 -21.17 34.56
CA VAL A 301 9.05 -20.39 33.32
C VAL A 301 7.58 -20.26 32.91
N VAL A 302 7.13 -19.03 32.65
CA VAL A 302 5.80 -18.76 32.11
C VAL A 302 5.93 -18.12 30.73
N ILE A 303 5.22 -18.69 29.75
CA ILE A 303 5.14 -18.20 28.38
C ILE A 303 3.67 -18.02 28.02
N PHE A 304 3.28 -16.77 27.76
CA PHE A 304 1.95 -16.42 27.28
C PHE A 304 1.93 -16.35 25.75
N PHE A 305 0.92 -16.97 25.14
CA PHE A 305 0.66 -16.98 23.70
C PHE A 305 -0.70 -16.32 23.45
N GLY A 306 -0.68 -15.16 22.79
CA GLY A 306 -1.88 -14.42 22.45
C GLY A 306 -1.85 -13.82 21.05
N GLY A 307 -2.72 -12.84 20.82
CA GLY A 307 -2.84 -12.11 19.56
C GLY A 307 -4.23 -12.18 18.96
N LEU A 308 -4.30 -12.33 17.63
CA LEU A 308 -5.52 -12.28 16.81
C LEU A 308 -5.72 -13.56 16.00
N ASP A 309 -6.89 -13.66 15.39
CA ASP A 309 -7.22 -14.65 14.38
C ASP A 309 -8.16 -14.08 13.31
N GLN A 310 -8.58 -14.94 12.38
CA GLN A 310 -9.48 -14.57 11.28
C GLN A 310 -10.93 -14.29 11.73
N THR A 311 -11.27 -14.43 13.02
CA THR A 311 -12.56 -13.94 13.55
C THR A 311 -12.53 -12.45 13.86
N ILE A 312 -11.33 -11.85 13.93
CA ILE A 312 -11.12 -10.43 14.20
C ILE A 312 -10.60 -9.68 12.97
N GLU A 313 -9.68 -10.28 12.20
CA GLU A 313 -9.08 -9.67 11.01
C GLU A 313 -9.14 -10.61 9.80
N SER A 314 -10.06 -10.35 8.87
CA SER A 314 -10.20 -11.14 7.65
C SER A 314 -10.66 -10.28 6.48
N GLU A 315 -10.65 -10.85 5.28
CA GLU A 315 -11.37 -10.24 4.16
C GLU A 315 -12.82 -9.95 4.56
N THR A 316 -13.34 -8.80 4.16
CA THR A 316 -14.66 -8.24 4.53
C THR A 316 -14.84 -7.83 6.00
N ILE A 317 -13.84 -8.06 6.86
CA ILE A 317 -13.91 -7.76 8.30
C ILE A 317 -12.68 -6.94 8.69
N ASP A 318 -12.81 -5.63 8.57
CA ASP A 318 -11.85 -4.71 9.17
C ASP A 318 -12.01 -4.64 10.69
N ARG A 319 -10.90 -4.46 11.40
CA ARG A 319 -10.92 -4.19 12.83
C ARG A 319 -11.35 -2.76 13.10
N VAL A 320 -12.20 -2.59 14.12
CA VAL A 320 -12.59 -1.27 14.65
C VAL A 320 -11.69 -0.79 15.80
N SER A 321 -10.84 -1.67 16.32
CA SER A 321 -9.85 -1.37 17.35
C SER A 321 -8.54 -2.10 17.05
N ILE A 322 -7.43 -1.47 17.41
CA ILE A 322 -6.09 -2.07 17.33
C ILE A 322 -5.50 -2.35 18.71
N ALA A 323 -6.31 -2.26 19.78
CA ALA A 323 -5.91 -2.69 21.11
C ALA A 323 -5.76 -4.22 21.19
N MET A 324 -4.98 -4.69 22.17
CA MET A 324 -5.00 -6.09 22.56
C MET A 324 -6.42 -6.48 23.03
N PRO A 325 -6.95 -7.67 22.65
CA PRO A 325 -8.26 -8.10 23.12
C PRO A 325 -8.36 -8.09 24.66
N ASP A 326 -9.41 -7.48 25.19
CA ASP A 326 -9.54 -7.17 26.63
C ASP A 326 -9.38 -8.40 27.52
N ILE A 327 -9.94 -9.55 27.14
CA ILE A 327 -9.84 -10.79 27.90
C ILE A 327 -8.39 -11.30 28.02
N GLN A 328 -7.59 -11.11 26.98
CA GLN A 328 -6.17 -11.50 26.99
C GLN A 328 -5.35 -10.52 27.84
N LEU A 329 -5.65 -9.22 27.77
CA LEU A 329 -5.04 -8.21 28.62
C LEU A 329 -5.36 -8.46 30.11
N ALA A 330 -6.61 -8.79 30.43
CA ALA A 330 -7.03 -9.12 31.80
C ALA A 330 -6.29 -10.36 32.33
N LEU A 331 -6.11 -11.40 31.51
CA LEU A 331 -5.33 -12.57 31.90
C LEU A 331 -3.85 -12.22 32.14
N LEU A 332 -3.22 -11.44 31.26
CA LEU A 332 -1.84 -10.97 31.44
C LEU A 332 -1.66 -10.17 32.74
N GLN A 333 -2.61 -9.29 33.07
CA GLN A 333 -2.62 -8.54 34.33
C GLN A 333 -2.68 -9.46 35.56
N GLN A 334 -3.46 -10.55 35.51
CA GLN A 334 -3.52 -11.52 36.60
C GLN A 334 -2.23 -12.34 36.70
N LEU A 335 -1.66 -12.76 35.57
CA LEU A 335 -0.38 -13.48 35.53
C LEU A 335 0.75 -12.61 36.14
N GLU A 336 0.83 -11.34 35.77
CA GLU A 336 1.83 -10.41 36.29
C GLU A 336 1.81 -10.27 37.82
N ARG A 337 0.62 -10.37 38.43
CA ARG A 337 0.46 -10.29 39.89
C ARG A 337 0.97 -11.53 40.63
N VAL A 338 0.90 -12.71 40.00
CA VAL A 338 1.18 -13.98 40.68
C VAL A 338 2.53 -14.60 40.29
N VAL A 339 3.05 -14.28 39.10
CA VAL A 339 4.32 -14.81 38.61
C VAL A 339 5.47 -13.96 39.13
N GLN A 340 6.48 -14.62 39.70
CA GLN A 340 7.66 -13.94 40.22
C GLN A 340 8.83 -13.88 39.24
N SER A 341 8.90 -14.81 38.29
CA SER A 341 9.87 -14.80 37.20
C SER A 341 9.40 -13.92 36.04
N PRO A 342 10.32 -13.46 35.16
CA PRO A 342 9.92 -12.71 33.98
C PRO A 342 9.00 -13.54 33.07
N ILE A 343 7.83 -13.00 32.74
CA ILE A 343 6.87 -13.61 31.81
C ILE A 343 7.35 -13.37 30.37
N ARG A 344 7.30 -14.40 29.53
CA ARG A 344 7.63 -14.31 28.10
C ARG A 344 6.33 -14.24 27.31
N VAL A 345 6.26 -13.37 26.31
CA VAL A 345 5.02 -13.15 25.53
C VAL A 345 5.29 -13.42 24.06
N VAL A 346 4.41 -14.19 23.43
CA VAL A 346 4.39 -14.46 21.99
C VAL A 346 3.05 -13.99 21.44
N ILE A 347 3.10 -13.11 20.44
CA ILE A 347 1.94 -12.54 19.76
C ILE A 347 1.89 -13.04 18.33
N MET A 348 0.78 -13.69 17.98
CA MET A 348 0.42 -14.07 16.61
C MET A 348 -0.65 -13.10 16.09
N SER A 349 -0.32 -12.28 15.10
CA SER A 349 -1.27 -11.38 14.46
C SER A 349 -0.72 -10.92 13.11
N GLY A 350 -1.58 -10.81 12.09
CA GLY A 350 -1.17 -10.25 10.81
C GLY A 350 -0.94 -8.75 10.91
N SER A 351 -1.80 -8.05 11.66
CA SER A 351 -1.72 -6.61 11.88
C SER A 351 -1.08 -6.24 13.23
N GLY A 352 -0.79 -4.94 13.40
CA GLY A 352 -0.25 -4.38 14.64
C GLY A 352 -1.29 -4.37 15.76
N LEU A 353 -0.83 -4.67 16.98
CA LEU A 353 -1.59 -4.58 18.22
C LEU A 353 -0.93 -3.59 19.17
N ASP A 354 -1.69 -2.78 19.88
CA ASP A 354 -1.15 -1.97 20.96
C ASP A 354 -0.62 -2.89 22.07
N LEU A 355 0.71 -2.97 22.16
CA LEU A 355 1.46 -3.79 23.10
C LEU A 355 2.13 -2.95 24.19
N THR A 356 1.70 -1.70 24.39
CA THR A 356 2.26 -0.76 25.37
C THR A 356 2.35 -1.37 26.77
N TYR A 357 1.30 -2.07 27.21
CA TYR A 357 1.26 -2.73 28.52
C TYR A 357 2.43 -3.72 28.72
N VAL A 358 2.68 -4.58 27.73
CA VAL A 358 3.74 -5.59 27.77
C VAL A 358 5.12 -4.96 27.58
N ARG A 359 5.21 -3.95 26.70
CA ARG A 359 6.43 -3.18 26.43
C ARG A 359 6.94 -2.50 27.70
N ASP A 360 6.06 -1.86 28.47
CA ASP A 360 6.45 -0.95 29.55
C ASP A 360 6.59 -1.66 30.90
N SER A 361 5.86 -2.75 31.15
CA SER A 361 6.01 -3.47 32.43
C SER A 361 7.35 -4.24 32.51
N PRO A 362 8.11 -4.10 33.61
CA PRO A 362 9.36 -4.84 33.81
C PRO A 362 9.15 -6.33 34.13
N ARG A 363 7.91 -6.76 34.36
CA ARG A 363 7.58 -8.17 34.65
C ARG A 363 7.53 -9.03 33.39
N PHE A 364 7.34 -8.42 32.22
CA PHE A 364 7.45 -9.11 30.94
C PHE A 364 8.89 -9.06 30.45
N GLY A 365 9.58 -10.21 30.52
CA GLY A 365 10.99 -10.34 30.15
C GLY A 365 11.22 -10.26 28.65
N SER A 366 10.33 -10.85 27.85
CA SER A 366 10.42 -10.79 26.39
C SER A 366 9.08 -10.68 25.70
N LEU A 367 9.12 -10.15 24.48
CA LEU A 367 7.98 -10.02 23.59
C LEU A 367 8.41 -10.41 22.17
N ILE A 368 7.74 -11.42 21.61
CA ILE A 368 7.93 -11.89 20.24
C ILE A 368 6.66 -11.58 19.45
N TRP A 369 6.82 -11.03 18.25
CA TRP A 369 5.77 -10.98 17.21
C TRP A 369 6.17 -11.91 16.07
N MET A 370 5.22 -12.71 15.57
CA MET A 370 5.54 -13.75 14.58
C MET A 370 4.64 -13.78 13.35
N GLY A 371 3.65 -12.89 13.25
CA GLY A 371 2.67 -12.96 12.17
C GLY A 371 1.84 -14.25 12.25
N TYR A 372 1.68 -14.88 11.08
CA TYR A 372 1.11 -16.22 10.90
C TYR A 372 2.14 -17.09 10.17
N ALA A 373 2.77 -18.02 10.88
CA ALA A 373 4.02 -18.68 10.44
C ALA A 373 3.87 -20.05 9.75
N GLY A 374 2.69 -20.36 9.25
CA GLY A 374 2.42 -21.53 8.43
C GLY A 374 2.65 -22.88 9.14
N GLN A 375 2.95 -23.91 8.34
CA GLN A 375 2.96 -25.32 8.75
C GLN A 375 3.96 -25.67 9.86
N SER A 376 5.09 -24.95 9.92
CA SER A 376 6.17 -25.18 10.87
C SER A 376 6.25 -24.10 11.96
N GLY A 377 5.20 -23.28 12.11
CA GLY A 377 5.22 -22.08 12.96
C GLY A 377 5.57 -22.35 14.43
N GLY A 378 5.01 -23.41 15.03
CA GLY A 378 5.34 -23.78 16.41
C GLY A 378 6.80 -24.20 16.59
N LEU A 379 7.37 -24.90 15.61
CA LEU A 379 8.79 -25.28 15.62
C LEU A 379 9.70 -24.04 15.48
N ALA A 380 9.35 -23.10 14.59
CA ALA A 380 10.07 -21.84 14.46
C ALA A 380 10.09 -21.04 15.77
N ILE A 381 8.94 -20.92 16.44
CA ILE A 381 8.84 -20.26 17.76
C ILE A 381 9.70 -20.99 18.79
N ALA A 382 9.58 -22.31 18.86
CA ALA A 382 10.32 -23.09 19.86
C ALA A 382 11.83 -22.99 19.65
N ASN A 383 12.31 -22.98 18.40
CA ASN A 383 13.71 -22.78 18.07
C ASN A 383 14.22 -21.41 18.54
N VAL A 384 13.43 -20.35 18.38
CA VAL A 384 13.77 -19.02 18.91
C VAL A 384 13.78 -19.02 20.43
N ILE A 385 12.77 -19.61 21.08
CA ILE A 385 12.66 -19.66 22.54
C ILE A 385 13.87 -20.37 23.16
N PHE A 386 14.34 -21.47 22.57
CA PHE A 386 15.47 -22.25 23.10
C PHE A 386 16.83 -21.88 22.50
N GLY A 387 16.89 -20.90 21.60
CA GLY A 387 18.15 -20.43 21.03
C GLY A 387 18.77 -21.36 19.98
N GLU A 388 18.00 -22.32 19.44
CA GLU A 388 18.37 -23.06 18.23
C GLU A 388 18.40 -22.12 17.00
N TYR A 389 17.69 -21.00 17.10
CA TYR A 389 17.71 -19.93 16.10
C TYR A 389 17.78 -18.56 16.77
N ASN A 390 18.63 -17.69 16.23
CA ASN A 390 18.78 -16.31 16.65
C ASN A 390 17.89 -15.40 15.78
N PRO A 391 16.82 -14.78 16.32
CA PRO A 391 15.90 -13.98 15.53
C PRO A 391 16.57 -12.70 15.00
N ALA A 392 16.19 -12.31 13.78
CA ALA A 392 16.67 -11.08 13.14
C ALA A 392 15.57 -10.33 12.38
N GLY A 393 14.33 -10.81 12.44
CA GLY A 393 13.19 -10.16 11.79
C GLY A 393 13.03 -8.71 12.27
N ARG A 394 12.54 -7.86 11.37
CA ARG A 394 12.20 -6.46 11.64
C ARG A 394 10.73 -6.23 11.32
N LEU A 395 10.04 -5.40 12.09
CA LEU A 395 8.64 -5.08 11.83
C LEU A 395 8.47 -4.44 10.44
N PRO A 396 7.61 -5.00 9.55
CA PRO A 396 7.28 -4.39 8.27
C PRO A 396 6.17 -3.33 8.40
N ILE A 397 5.66 -3.10 9.61
CA ILE A 397 4.58 -2.17 9.92
C ILE A 397 4.93 -1.34 11.16
N THR A 398 4.30 -0.18 11.30
CA THR A 398 4.31 0.56 12.57
C THR A 398 3.27 -0.03 13.51
N ILE A 399 3.65 -0.29 14.77
CA ILE A 399 2.69 -0.63 15.81
C ILE A 399 2.26 0.67 16.49
N TYR A 400 1.00 1.04 16.27
CA TYR A 400 0.40 2.26 16.81
C TYR A 400 -0.20 2.05 18.20
N PRO A 401 -0.30 3.11 19.03
CA PRO A 401 -1.14 3.08 20.22
C PRO A 401 -2.61 2.93 19.80
N ALA A 402 -3.43 2.31 20.65
CA ALA A 402 -4.84 2.05 20.37
C ALA A 402 -5.62 3.31 20.00
N SER A 403 -5.30 4.45 20.63
CA SER A 403 -5.91 5.75 20.36
C SER A 403 -5.67 6.30 18.95
N TYR A 404 -4.80 5.67 18.15
CA TYR A 404 -4.54 6.09 16.77
C TYR A 404 -5.80 6.01 15.90
N VAL A 405 -6.62 4.95 16.06
CA VAL A 405 -7.82 4.78 15.24
C VAL A 405 -8.93 5.78 15.59
N ASP A 406 -8.88 6.37 16.78
CA ASP A 406 -9.78 7.47 17.18
C ASP A 406 -9.41 8.78 16.49
N ALA A 407 -8.12 8.96 16.17
CA ALA A 407 -7.60 10.16 15.52
C ALA A 407 -7.63 10.07 13.98
N VAL A 408 -7.61 8.87 13.40
CA VAL A 408 -7.52 8.68 11.94
C VAL A 408 -8.65 7.79 11.45
N SER A 409 -9.65 8.42 10.82
CA SER A 409 -10.73 7.70 10.14
C SER A 409 -10.18 6.72 9.09
N MET A 410 -10.74 5.52 9.02
CA MET A 410 -10.38 4.54 7.98
C MET A 410 -10.61 5.05 6.55
N PHE A 411 -11.53 6.01 6.37
CA PHE A 411 -11.84 6.59 5.07
C PHE A 411 -10.95 7.78 4.69
N ASP A 412 -10.10 8.26 5.61
CA ASP A 412 -9.15 9.34 5.30
C ASP A 412 -7.89 8.78 4.63
N MET A 413 -7.81 8.86 3.31
CA MET A 413 -6.65 8.36 2.55
C MET A 413 -5.41 9.26 2.62
N GLN A 414 -5.48 10.40 3.34
CA GLN A 414 -4.35 11.31 3.45
C GLN A 414 -3.23 10.68 4.28
N MET A 415 -2.05 10.58 3.65
CA MET A 415 -0.86 10.00 4.29
C MET A 415 -0.16 11.00 5.20
N ARG A 416 -0.16 12.29 4.82
CA ARG A 416 0.54 13.36 5.53
C ARG A 416 -0.28 13.82 6.75
N PRO A 417 0.37 14.28 7.81
CA PRO A 417 -0.34 14.82 8.95
C PRO A 417 -1.09 16.10 8.58
N SER A 418 -2.20 16.33 9.28
CA SER A 418 -3.00 17.55 9.22
C SER A 418 -3.43 17.92 10.64
N LYS A 419 -4.22 18.99 10.79
CA LYS A 419 -4.75 19.39 12.10
C LYS A 419 -5.52 18.26 12.82
N ASN A 420 -6.16 17.36 12.07
CA ASN A 420 -7.03 16.31 12.60
C ASN A 420 -6.52 14.90 12.29
N ASN A 421 -5.33 14.74 11.72
CA ASN A 421 -4.76 13.43 11.37
C ASN A 421 -3.26 13.48 11.71
N PRO A 422 -2.74 12.66 12.65
CA PRO A 422 -1.31 12.64 12.98
C PRO A 422 -0.41 12.05 11.90
N GLY A 423 -0.93 11.72 10.71
CA GLY A 423 -0.22 11.09 9.60
C GLY A 423 -0.28 9.57 9.65
N ARG A 424 0.04 8.95 8.52
CA ARG A 424 0.03 7.49 8.34
C ARG A 424 1.42 6.96 8.03
N THR A 425 1.67 5.71 8.40
CA THR A 425 2.95 5.00 8.25
C THR A 425 4.11 5.65 9.01
N TYR A 426 5.23 4.94 9.10
CA TYR A 426 6.48 5.48 9.64
C TYR A 426 7.00 6.72 8.89
N LYS A 427 6.52 6.96 7.66
CA LYS A 427 6.95 8.11 6.85
C LYS A 427 6.37 9.41 7.36
N PHE A 428 5.17 9.41 7.94
CA PHE A 428 4.45 10.65 8.21
C PHE A 428 3.76 10.70 9.57
N TYR A 429 3.69 9.59 10.29
CA TYR A 429 3.10 9.56 11.63
C TYR A 429 3.95 10.39 12.61
N THR A 430 3.38 11.47 13.12
CA THR A 430 4.05 12.41 14.04
C THR A 430 3.77 12.09 15.51
N GLY A 431 2.95 11.09 15.80
CA GLY A 431 2.75 10.60 17.16
C GLY A 431 3.85 9.62 17.59
N GLU A 432 3.73 9.12 18.81
CA GLU A 432 4.64 8.10 19.34
C GLU A 432 4.14 6.71 18.92
N ALA A 433 5.02 5.92 18.29
CA ALA A 433 4.73 4.54 17.96
C ALA A 433 5.01 3.65 19.19
N VAL A 434 4.21 2.60 19.38
CA VAL A 434 4.50 1.58 20.40
C VAL A 434 5.80 0.87 20.05
N TYR A 435 5.91 0.48 18.77
CA TYR A 435 7.13 0.02 18.12
C TYR A 435 7.20 0.60 16.71
N GLU A 436 8.38 1.07 16.32
CA GLU A 436 8.59 1.65 14.99
C GLU A 436 8.65 0.58 13.90
N PHE A 437 8.36 1.00 12.66
CA PHE A 437 8.73 0.23 11.47
C PHE A 437 10.24 -0.04 11.50
N GLY A 438 10.61 -1.30 11.24
CA GLY A 438 11.99 -1.74 11.25
C GLY A 438 12.54 -2.11 12.63
N THR A 439 11.74 -2.05 13.71
CA THR A 439 12.19 -2.53 15.03
C THR A 439 12.28 -4.06 15.06
N GLY A 440 13.33 -4.56 15.70
CA GLY A 440 13.55 -5.98 15.99
C GLY A 440 14.87 -6.13 16.75
N LEU A 441 15.01 -7.15 17.57
CA LEU A 441 16.22 -7.44 18.35
C LEU A 441 16.81 -8.77 17.90
N SER A 442 18.09 -8.96 18.22
CA SER A 442 18.83 -10.21 18.05
C SER A 442 19.36 -10.68 19.41
N TYR A 443 19.70 -11.96 19.52
CA TYR A 443 20.46 -12.50 20.65
C TYR A 443 21.96 -12.15 20.58
N THR A 444 22.40 -11.55 19.48
CA THR A 444 23.75 -11.00 19.34
C THR A 444 23.71 -9.50 19.04
N THR A 445 24.88 -8.87 19.04
CA THR A 445 25.04 -7.43 18.79
C THR A 445 25.85 -7.21 17.53
N PHE A 446 25.39 -6.31 16.67
CA PHE A 446 26.10 -5.92 15.45
C PHE A 446 26.62 -4.49 15.56
N HIS A 447 27.79 -4.26 14.98
CA HIS A 447 28.43 -2.96 14.86
C HIS A 447 28.54 -2.58 13.39
N TYR A 448 28.13 -1.36 13.05
CA TYR A 448 28.18 -0.83 11.70
C TYR A 448 29.31 0.19 11.56
N SER A 449 30.06 0.14 10.46
CA SER A 449 31.02 1.18 10.10
C SER A 449 31.04 1.44 8.60
N TRP A 450 31.36 2.66 8.18
CA TRP A 450 31.52 2.98 6.77
C TRP A 450 32.77 2.30 6.21
N SER A 451 32.63 1.60 5.08
CA SER A 451 33.78 1.09 4.34
C SER A 451 34.27 2.17 3.37
N ASN A 452 35.51 2.64 3.57
CA ASN A 452 36.16 3.68 2.77
C ASN A 452 35.31 4.94 2.57
N ASP A 453 35.16 5.77 3.62
CA ASP A 453 34.48 7.07 3.53
C ASP A 453 35.24 8.03 2.60
N THR A 454 34.88 8.05 1.31
CA THR A 454 35.40 9.05 0.37
C THR A 454 34.68 10.39 0.57
N ALA A 455 35.47 11.48 0.53
CA ALA A 455 35.11 12.84 0.93
C ALA A 455 33.96 13.53 0.15
N GLN A 456 33.44 12.95 -0.94
CA GLN A 456 32.39 13.60 -1.74
C GLN A 456 31.03 13.54 -1.03
N ARG A 457 30.64 14.69 -0.47
CA ARG A 457 29.37 14.89 0.23
C ARG A 457 28.41 15.83 -0.50
N SER A 458 28.87 16.50 -1.55
CA SER A 458 28.09 17.52 -2.27
C SER A 458 27.94 17.19 -3.75
N TYR A 459 26.72 17.33 -4.27
CA TYR A 459 26.36 16.99 -5.64
C TYR A 459 25.55 18.13 -6.29
N SER A 460 25.95 18.51 -7.50
CA SER A 460 25.18 19.43 -8.34
C SER A 460 23.98 18.70 -8.95
N ILE A 461 22.77 19.24 -8.77
CA ILE A 461 21.55 18.70 -9.37
C ILE A 461 21.68 18.64 -10.90
N SER A 462 22.21 19.68 -11.53
CA SER A 462 22.40 19.73 -12.98
C SER A 462 23.31 18.60 -13.48
N SER A 463 24.42 18.35 -12.78
CA SER A 463 25.39 17.32 -13.18
C SER A 463 24.86 15.89 -13.01
N LEU A 464 23.94 15.65 -12.06
CA LEU A 464 23.24 14.36 -11.94
C LEU A 464 22.34 14.07 -13.15
N ILE A 465 21.98 15.10 -13.92
CA ILE A 465 20.97 15.02 -14.99
C ILE A 465 21.58 14.98 -16.39
N GLU A 466 22.83 15.40 -16.55
CA GLU A 466 23.54 15.48 -17.83
C GLU A 466 23.71 14.12 -18.54
N ASN A 467 23.70 12.99 -17.80
CA ASN A 467 23.90 11.63 -18.33
C ASN A 467 22.63 10.73 -18.29
N LYS A 468 21.44 11.28 -18.62
CA LYS A 468 20.17 10.52 -18.62
C LYS A 468 20.02 9.56 -19.83
N ASN A 469 20.66 8.39 -19.78
CA ASN A 469 20.28 7.26 -20.64
C ASN A 469 19.11 6.46 -20.04
N ASP A 470 18.97 6.42 -18.71
CA ASP A 470 17.83 5.87 -17.98
C ASP A 470 17.52 6.75 -16.76
N ALA A 471 16.35 7.42 -16.78
CA ALA A 471 15.93 8.32 -15.72
C ALA A 471 15.57 7.58 -14.40
N HIS A 472 15.54 6.25 -14.38
CA HIS A 472 15.29 5.46 -13.17
C HIS A 472 16.57 5.02 -12.46
N ARG A 473 17.76 5.15 -13.10
CA ARG A 473 19.02 4.59 -12.58
C ARG A 473 20.13 5.63 -12.39
N VAL A 474 19.75 6.88 -12.16
CA VAL A 474 20.73 7.94 -11.86
C VAL A 474 21.26 7.72 -10.44
N LEU A 475 22.40 7.03 -10.36
CA LEU A 475 23.11 6.74 -9.12
C LEU A 475 23.79 8.01 -8.59
N ILE A 476 23.52 8.36 -7.34
CA ILE A 476 24.23 9.43 -6.62
C ILE A 476 25.51 8.86 -6.01
N ARG A 477 25.36 7.78 -5.24
CA ARG A 477 26.44 7.09 -4.55
C ARG A 477 25.98 5.70 -4.11
N SER A 478 26.91 4.76 -4.04
CA SER A 478 26.71 3.50 -3.32
C SER A 478 27.36 3.56 -1.95
N PHE A 479 26.57 3.34 -0.91
CA PHE A 479 27.04 3.26 0.47
C PHE A 479 27.55 1.86 0.75
N ARG A 480 28.81 1.76 1.17
CA ARG A 480 29.43 0.51 1.59
C ARG A 480 29.53 0.50 3.11
N VAL A 481 29.00 -0.56 3.73
CA VAL A 481 28.90 -0.65 5.19
C VAL A 481 29.49 -1.98 5.62
N ASN A 482 30.48 -1.92 6.49
CA ASN A 482 30.98 -3.09 7.20
C ASN A 482 30.07 -3.36 8.39
N VAL A 483 29.52 -4.57 8.44
CA VAL A 483 28.72 -5.08 9.55
C VAL A 483 29.54 -6.14 10.24
N THR A 484 29.80 -5.95 11.53
CA THR A 484 30.56 -6.90 12.35
C THR A 484 29.68 -7.46 13.45
N ASN A 485 29.63 -8.78 13.59
CA ASN A 485 29.00 -9.41 14.75
C ASN A 485 29.96 -9.36 15.95
N ILE A 486 29.68 -8.47 16.90
CA ILE A 486 30.50 -8.24 18.10
C ILE A 486 29.93 -8.91 19.35
N GLY A 487 28.87 -9.69 19.21
CA GLY A 487 28.26 -10.40 20.33
C GLY A 487 28.81 -11.81 20.52
N THR A 488 27.99 -12.68 21.10
CA THR A 488 28.43 -14.00 21.61
C THR A 488 27.79 -15.18 20.88
N MET A 489 26.97 -14.92 19.86
CA MET A 489 26.28 -15.94 19.09
C MET A 489 26.30 -15.58 17.60
N PRO A 490 26.41 -16.55 16.69
CA PRO A 490 26.13 -16.32 15.28
C PRO A 490 24.69 -15.79 15.10
N GLY A 491 24.45 -15.06 14.03
CA GLY A 491 23.13 -14.56 13.76
C GLY A 491 23.04 -13.79 12.46
N ASP A 492 21.82 -13.61 12.02
CA ASP A 492 21.53 -12.74 10.91
C ASP A 492 21.35 -11.31 11.41
N ASP A 493 21.68 -10.36 10.53
CA ASP A 493 21.28 -8.98 10.67
C ASP A 493 20.47 -8.56 9.45
N VAL A 494 19.36 -7.85 9.70
CA VAL A 494 18.56 -7.19 8.67
C VAL A 494 18.84 -5.70 8.76
N ILE A 495 19.62 -5.20 7.81
CA ILE A 495 20.08 -3.81 7.74
C ILE A 495 19.08 -3.02 6.92
N LEU A 496 18.55 -1.94 7.50
CA LEU A 496 17.65 -1.01 6.82
C LEU A 496 18.36 0.30 6.53
N ALA A 497 18.28 0.74 5.28
CA ALA A 497 18.87 1.99 4.79
C ALA A 497 17.76 3.00 4.49
N PHE A 498 17.75 4.10 5.24
CA PHE A 498 16.77 5.17 5.09
C PHE A 498 17.43 6.46 4.61
N VAL A 499 16.64 7.31 3.96
CA VAL A 499 16.97 8.71 3.75
C VAL A 499 15.97 9.60 4.47
N LYS A 500 16.50 10.65 5.12
CA LYS A 500 15.75 11.69 5.82
C LYS A 500 16.13 13.04 5.25
N VAL A 501 15.12 13.78 4.82
CA VAL A 501 15.30 15.16 4.38
C VAL A 501 15.44 16.05 5.62
N SER A 502 16.55 16.78 5.76
CA SER A 502 16.88 17.51 7.01
C SER A 502 16.77 19.02 6.86
N ASN A 503 17.11 19.57 5.70
CA ASN A 503 16.91 20.98 5.37
C ASN A 503 16.74 21.11 3.85
N THR A 504 15.71 21.81 3.38
CA THR A 504 15.52 22.09 1.95
C THR A 504 14.85 23.43 1.77
N VAL A 505 14.98 24.00 0.57
CA VAL A 505 14.28 25.24 0.17
C VAL A 505 12.84 24.92 -0.27
N ILE A 506 12.01 24.41 0.64
CA ILE A 506 10.63 24.00 0.34
C ILE A 506 9.65 24.80 1.20
N ASP A 507 8.80 25.59 0.54
CA ASP A 507 7.55 26.16 1.08
C ASP A 507 6.32 25.24 0.81
N GLY A 508 6.58 23.99 0.39
CA GLY A 508 5.62 23.01 -0.13
C GLY A 508 5.14 21.93 0.86
N PRO A 509 4.94 20.68 0.42
CA PRO A 509 4.25 19.65 1.20
C PRO A 509 5.10 19.15 2.39
N ILE A 510 4.41 18.72 3.46
CA ILE A 510 5.07 18.10 4.63
C ILE A 510 5.94 16.91 4.15
N LEU A 511 7.21 16.95 4.53
CA LEU A 511 8.23 15.99 4.14
C LEU A 511 8.10 14.69 4.92
N PRO A 512 8.47 13.54 4.33
CA PRO A 512 8.55 12.30 5.08
C PRO A 512 9.64 12.38 6.16
N ILE A 513 9.35 11.86 7.35
CA ILE A 513 10.28 11.74 8.48
C ILE A 513 11.53 10.96 8.07
N LYS A 514 11.33 9.85 7.37
CA LYS A 514 12.35 9.02 6.72
C LYS A 514 11.70 8.16 5.62
N GLN A 515 12.46 7.73 4.63
CA GLN A 515 12.03 6.83 3.56
C GLN A 515 13.04 5.70 3.39
N LEU A 516 12.56 4.46 3.32
CA LEU A 516 13.41 3.29 3.09
C LEU A 516 13.81 3.30 1.62
N PHE A 517 15.10 3.12 1.34
CA PHE A 517 15.60 3.04 -0.04
C PHE A 517 16.39 1.77 -0.33
N GLY A 518 16.72 1.00 0.71
CA GLY A 518 17.37 -0.29 0.56
C GLY A 518 17.33 -1.08 1.86
N PHE A 519 17.45 -2.40 1.73
CA PHE A 519 17.64 -3.30 2.85
C PHE A 519 18.46 -4.50 2.39
N ASP A 520 19.13 -5.15 3.33
CA ASP A 520 19.87 -6.39 3.07
C ASP A 520 19.79 -7.29 4.30
N ARG A 521 19.90 -8.60 4.10
CA ARG A 521 19.95 -9.61 5.16
C ARG A 521 21.22 -10.42 5.01
N ILE A 522 22.04 -10.45 6.06
CA ILE A 522 23.31 -11.17 6.05
C ILE A 522 23.47 -12.02 7.29
N HIS A 523 23.99 -13.24 7.11
CA HIS A 523 24.41 -14.10 8.20
C HIS A 523 25.85 -13.77 8.61
N LEU A 524 26.14 -13.68 9.91
CA LEU A 524 27.51 -13.51 10.43
C LEU A 524 27.80 -14.47 11.60
N GLY A 525 28.93 -15.18 11.50
CA GLY A 525 29.57 -15.81 12.64
C GLY A 525 30.10 -14.80 13.66
N ILE A 526 30.50 -15.29 14.84
CA ILE A 526 31.06 -14.44 15.91
C ILE A 526 32.35 -13.78 15.42
N ASN A 527 32.49 -12.46 15.61
CA ASN A 527 33.59 -11.62 15.12
C ASN A 527 33.75 -11.55 13.60
N GLU A 528 32.84 -12.16 12.82
CA GLU A 528 32.84 -12.04 11.37
C GLU A 528 32.43 -10.63 10.96
N THR A 529 33.03 -10.11 9.89
CA THR A 529 32.65 -8.85 9.24
C THR A 529 32.28 -9.11 7.80
N LYS A 530 31.15 -8.57 7.35
CA LYS A 530 30.74 -8.57 5.94
C LYS A 530 30.46 -7.14 5.46
N GLU A 531 30.78 -6.88 4.21
CA GLU A 531 30.47 -5.62 3.54
C GLU A 531 29.12 -5.73 2.81
N VAL A 532 28.23 -4.78 3.03
CA VAL A 532 26.95 -4.63 2.32
C VAL A 532 26.90 -3.32 1.53
N PHE A 533 26.06 -3.30 0.50
CA PHE A 533 26.04 -2.22 -0.50
C PHE A 533 24.63 -1.65 -0.67
N PHE A 534 24.47 -0.34 -0.46
CA PHE A 534 23.20 0.37 -0.67
C PHE A 534 23.35 1.44 -1.76
N PRO A 535 22.97 1.16 -3.01
CA PRO A 535 22.96 2.16 -4.08
C PRO A 535 21.85 3.19 -3.83
N LEU A 536 22.23 4.46 -3.63
CA LEU A 536 21.30 5.57 -3.53
C LEU A 536 21.12 6.23 -4.89
N ASN A 537 19.95 6.02 -5.50
CA ASN A 537 19.52 6.68 -6.72
C ASN A 537 18.77 7.98 -6.44
N VAL A 538 18.71 8.87 -7.43
CA VAL A 538 17.94 10.12 -7.36
C VAL A 538 16.47 9.89 -7.03
N GLU A 539 15.87 8.81 -7.52
CA GLU A 539 14.45 8.50 -7.27
C GLU A 539 14.08 8.40 -5.79
N HIS A 540 15.05 8.01 -4.95
CA HIS A 540 14.88 7.90 -3.50
C HIS A 540 14.82 9.26 -2.80
N LEU A 541 15.31 10.32 -3.45
CA LEU A 541 15.32 11.69 -2.95
C LEU A 541 14.17 12.54 -3.50
N LEU A 542 13.38 11.99 -4.44
CA LEU A 542 12.29 12.73 -5.06
C LEU A 542 11.16 12.99 -4.08
N ILE A 543 10.66 14.23 -4.11
CA ILE A 543 9.51 14.68 -3.35
C ILE A 543 8.32 14.77 -4.30
N VAL A 544 7.18 14.20 -3.89
CA VAL A 544 5.92 14.22 -4.65
C VAL A 544 5.07 15.40 -4.17
N GLU A 545 4.79 16.34 -5.08
CA GLU A 545 3.90 17.49 -4.85
C GLU A 545 2.42 17.12 -4.99
N GLN A 546 1.52 18.07 -4.68
CA GLN A 546 0.07 17.84 -4.66
C GLN A 546 -0.52 17.48 -6.03
N ASP A 547 0.08 17.98 -7.11
CA ASP A 547 -0.32 17.68 -8.49
C ASP A 547 0.22 16.32 -9.00
N GLY A 548 0.91 15.56 -8.14
CA GLY A 548 1.51 14.27 -8.46
C GLY A 548 2.86 14.36 -9.16
N THR A 549 3.38 15.56 -9.39
CA THR A 549 4.71 15.74 -9.98
C THR A 549 5.80 15.41 -8.97
N LYS A 550 6.93 14.90 -9.49
CA LYS A 550 8.09 14.51 -8.69
C LYS A 550 9.18 15.56 -8.88
N TRP A 551 9.83 15.95 -7.81
CA TRP A 551 10.85 17.01 -7.82
C TRP A 551 12.08 16.61 -7.03
N LEU A 552 13.24 17.04 -7.50
CA LEU A 552 14.49 16.98 -6.76
C LEU A 552 14.86 18.39 -6.30
N TYR A 553 14.96 18.60 -4.99
CA TYR A 553 15.27 19.90 -4.41
C TYR A 553 16.70 19.96 -3.87
N PRO A 554 17.35 21.14 -3.92
CA PRO A 554 18.58 21.36 -3.20
C PRO A 554 18.34 21.33 -1.68
N GLY A 555 19.36 20.94 -0.94
CA GLY A 555 19.34 20.82 0.51
C GLY A 555 20.11 19.61 1.03
N THR A 556 19.97 19.38 2.33
CA THR A 556 20.67 18.34 3.07
C THR A 556 19.80 17.11 3.26
N TYR A 557 20.32 15.96 2.82
CA TYR A 557 19.70 14.63 2.92
C TYR A 557 20.58 13.73 3.78
N ASN A 558 20.03 13.24 4.90
CA ASN A 558 20.73 12.33 5.80
C ASN A 558 20.39 10.88 5.44
N VAL A 559 21.41 10.11 5.09
CA VAL A 559 21.35 8.65 4.96
C VAL A 559 21.55 8.03 6.33
N LEU A 560 20.66 7.13 6.72
CA LEU A 560 20.63 6.45 8.01
C LEU A 560 20.75 4.95 7.77
N ILE A 561 21.80 4.31 8.32
CA ILE A 561 21.98 2.85 8.24
C ILE A 561 21.93 2.26 9.65
N GLY A 562 21.08 1.24 9.85
CA GLY A 562 20.97 0.51 11.12
C GLY A 562 20.62 1.40 12.34
N GLN A 563 20.07 2.60 12.09
CA GLN A 563 19.83 3.69 13.05
C GLN A 563 21.08 4.32 13.70
N GLN A 564 22.26 3.75 13.49
CA GLN A 564 23.50 4.14 14.18
C GLN A 564 24.44 4.99 13.30
N LEU A 565 24.46 4.73 11.99
CA LEU A 565 25.30 5.49 11.06
C LEU A 565 24.49 6.57 10.35
N VAL A 566 25.02 7.78 10.36
CA VAL A 566 24.45 8.93 9.66
C VAL A 566 25.46 9.47 8.66
N TYR A 567 25.02 9.71 7.42
CA TYR A 567 25.80 10.37 6.39
C TYR A 567 25.01 11.50 5.76
N ALA A 568 25.54 12.72 5.79
CA ALA A 568 24.90 13.88 5.18
C ALA A 568 25.36 14.05 3.73
N ILE A 569 24.39 14.12 2.82
CA ILE A 569 24.56 14.51 1.43
C ILE A 569 23.97 15.91 1.24
N GLU A 570 24.70 16.78 0.55
CA GLU A 570 24.24 18.11 0.15
C GLU A 570 23.96 18.14 -1.36
N LEU A 571 22.74 18.48 -1.74
CA LEU A 571 22.38 18.78 -3.12
C LEU A 571 22.32 20.29 -3.34
N TYR A 572 22.96 20.78 -4.39
CA TYR A 572 22.97 22.21 -4.72
C TYR A 572 22.63 22.47 -6.18
N GLY A 573 22.34 23.74 -6.51
CA GLY A 573 21.85 24.16 -7.82
C GLY A 573 20.33 24.31 -7.86
N PRO A 574 19.74 24.53 -9.05
CA PRO A 574 18.30 24.71 -9.17
C PRO A 574 17.54 23.41 -8.88
N PHE A 575 16.39 23.50 -8.21
CA PHE A 575 15.46 22.38 -8.12
C PHE A 575 14.90 22.05 -9.50
N ILE A 576 14.51 20.79 -9.72
CA ILE A 576 14.06 20.32 -11.03
C ILE A 576 12.92 19.34 -10.92
N GLN A 577 11.96 19.47 -11.83
CA GLN A 577 10.88 18.51 -12.00
C GLN A 577 11.44 17.23 -12.64
N TRP A 578 11.31 16.12 -11.93
CA TRP A 578 11.72 14.80 -12.40
C TRP A 578 10.68 14.19 -13.33
N GLN A 579 10.88 14.35 -14.63
CA GLN A 579 10.09 13.66 -15.63
C GLN A 579 10.70 12.28 -15.91
N SER A 580 9.99 11.20 -15.54
CA SER A 580 10.24 9.91 -16.19
C SER A 580 9.69 10.03 -17.61
N LYS A 581 10.48 9.73 -18.65
CA LYS A 581 9.90 9.57 -19.99
C LYS A 581 8.87 8.45 -19.92
N ARG A 582 7.58 8.80 -19.74
CA ARG A 582 6.48 7.91 -20.11
C ARG A 582 6.49 7.88 -21.63
N GLN A 583 7.34 7.05 -22.22
CA GLN A 583 7.10 6.58 -23.58
C GLN A 583 5.88 5.66 -23.51
N PHE A 584 4.69 6.26 -23.51
CA PHE A 584 3.58 5.60 -24.19
C PHE A 584 3.89 5.78 -25.67
N SER A 585 4.56 4.79 -26.26
CA SER A 585 4.50 4.62 -27.70
C SER A 585 3.04 4.36 -28.05
N SER A 586 2.33 5.41 -28.46
CA SER A 586 1.17 5.24 -29.32
C SER A 586 1.70 4.81 -30.68
N SER A 587 1.93 3.51 -30.83
CA SER A 587 2.02 2.84 -32.13
C SER A 587 0.75 2.01 -32.29
#